data_AF-A0A937VSS8-F1
#
_entry.id   AF-A0A937VSS8-F1
#
_cell.length_a   1.000
_cell.length_b   1.000
_cell.length_c   1.000
_cell.angle_alpha   90.00
_cell.angle_beta   90.00
_cell.angle_gamma   90.00
#
_symmetry.space_group_name_H-M   'P 1'
#
loop_
_entity.id
_entity.type
_entity.pdbx_description
1 polymer ?
#
loop_
_entity_poly.entity_id
_entity_poly.type
_entity_poly.pdbx_seq_one_letter_code
_entity_poly.pdbx_strand_id
1 'polypeptide(L)'
;MAKNLEQIFEECLERVFRGESIESCLMSYPNEAAYLEPLLRTAIGVTNRASMLQPNPEFKARTGMRIQAALQYAVQQRPAEKPSRGFAWQRSWAFALTAVALLLFSSVGTAFASSEALPDEPLYPVKLATEQVTLAFAFSEENKVALHAQLAEKRAEEIAVMAREGKTDYVVATATRLSHQMEQAEFSVRALEMKEAAQQASIAVSLRKTQPAPAMTAPAPASTTQPEEAAAGGAPQAAGEKTTPPPATDVATAAFRKTERARELVKSSTAKNIAVLEGVLEQAPSAAKPALNQVINRAK
;
A
#
# COMPACT_ATOMS: atom_id res chain seq x y z
N MET A 1 -32.56 30.20 26.90
CA MET A 1 -33.54 29.15 27.24
C MET A 1 -33.99 29.43 28.66
N ALA A 2 -35.30 29.53 28.91
CA ALA A 2 -35.80 29.69 30.28
C ALA A 2 -35.51 28.39 31.06
N LYS A 3 -34.92 28.50 32.26
CA LYS A 3 -34.68 27.33 33.13
C LYS A 3 -36.04 26.84 33.63
N ASN A 4 -36.23 25.52 33.69
CA ASN A 4 -37.44 24.93 34.26
C ASN A 4 -37.41 24.98 35.78
N LEU A 5 -38.59 24.98 36.42
CA LEU A 5 -38.74 25.07 37.88
C LEU A 5 -37.89 24.05 38.65
N GLU A 6 -37.78 22.81 38.16
CA GLU A 6 -36.97 21.74 38.78
C GLU A 6 -35.48 22.10 38.85
N GLN A 7 -34.94 22.68 37.77
CA GLN A 7 -33.53 23.09 37.71
C GLN A 7 -33.26 24.28 38.63
N ILE A 8 -34.21 25.23 38.69
CA ILE A 8 -34.14 26.38 39.60
C ILE A 8 -34.19 25.90 41.05
N PHE A 9 -35.03 24.92 41.34
CA PHE A 9 -35.17 24.33 42.66
C PHE A 9 -33.90 23.59 43.11
N GLU A 10 -33.31 22.76 42.25
CA GLU A 10 -32.05 22.04 42.54
C GLU A 10 -30.89 23.03 42.78
N GLU A 11 -30.77 24.06 41.96
CA GLU A 11 -29.78 25.13 42.13
C GLU A 11 -29.97 25.88 43.45
N CYS A 12 -31.23 26.23 43.80
CA CYS A 12 -31.52 26.86 45.08
C CYS A 12 -31.24 25.94 46.27
N LEU A 13 -31.52 24.65 46.17
CA LEU A 13 -31.17 23.68 47.20
C LEU A 13 -29.65 23.62 47.45
N GLU A 14 -28.86 23.58 46.37
CA GLU A 14 -27.40 23.53 46.47
C GLU A 14 -26.84 24.81 47.12
N ARG A 15 -27.34 25.99 46.73
CA ARG A 15 -26.95 27.28 47.32
C ARG A 15 -27.32 27.35 48.81
N VAL A 16 -28.51 26.90 49.17
CA VAL A 16 -28.95 26.89 50.57
C VAL A 16 -28.15 25.89 51.41
N PHE A 17 -27.80 24.72 50.87
CA PHE A 17 -26.92 23.78 51.56
C PHE A 17 -25.47 24.29 51.72
N ARG A 18 -25.04 25.23 50.87
CA ARG A 18 -23.77 25.95 51.04
C ARG A 18 -23.84 27.10 52.06
N GLY A 19 -25.02 27.35 52.62
CA GLY A 19 -25.23 28.33 53.70
C GLY A 19 -25.92 29.63 53.29
N GLU A 20 -26.41 29.75 52.05
CA GLU A 20 -27.26 30.90 51.67
C GLU A 20 -28.67 30.79 52.27
N SER A 21 -29.32 31.94 52.50
CA SER A 21 -30.71 31.95 52.96
C SER A 21 -31.69 31.66 51.82
N ILE A 22 -32.87 31.14 52.16
CA ILE A 22 -33.94 30.85 51.19
C ILE A 22 -34.36 32.15 50.48
N GLU A 23 -34.47 33.25 51.24
CA GLU A 23 -34.88 34.57 50.75
C GLU A 23 -33.91 35.11 49.69
N SER A 24 -32.60 34.84 49.85
CA SER A 24 -31.57 35.19 48.86
C SER A 24 -31.79 34.48 47.53
N CYS A 25 -32.19 33.20 47.56
CA CYS A 25 -32.49 32.46 46.33
C CYS A 25 -33.80 32.91 45.68
N LEU A 26 -34.83 33.20 46.48
CA LEU A 26 -36.12 33.68 45.97
C LEU A 26 -36.00 35.05 45.27
N MET A 27 -35.11 35.93 45.75
CA MET A 27 -34.82 37.20 45.06
C MET A 27 -34.17 37.00 43.68
N SER A 28 -33.48 35.89 43.46
CA SER A 28 -32.87 35.56 42.16
C SER A 28 -33.91 35.09 41.14
N TYR A 29 -35.08 34.61 41.60
CA TYR A 29 -36.14 34.02 40.78
C TYR A 29 -37.53 34.52 41.23
N PRO A 30 -37.84 35.82 41.03
CA PRO A 30 -39.05 36.44 41.59
C PRO A 30 -40.36 35.96 40.96
N ASN A 31 -40.33 35.49 39.71
CA ASN A 31 -41.53 35.01 39.01
C ASN A 31 -42.00 33.64 39.55
N GLU A 32 -41.07 32.81 40.01
CA GLU A 32 -41.31 31.45 40.49
C GLU A 32 -41.35 31.36 42.03
N ALA A 33 -41.04 32.45 42.73
CA ALA A 33 -40.85 32.49 44.18
C ALA A 33 -42.05 31.91 44.96
N ALA A 34 -43.28 32.20 44.53
CA ALA A 34 -44.51 31.73 45.16
C ALA A 34 -44.63 30.18 45.18
N TYR A 35 -44.07 29.50 44.17
CA TYR A 35 -44.05 28.04 44.08
C TYR A 35 -42.79 27.42 44.68
N LEU A 36 -41.66 28.14 44.63
CA LEU A 36 -40.36 27.64 45.07
C LEU A 36 -40.21 27.64 46.60
N GLU A 37 -40.74 28.66 47.28
CA GLU A 37 -40.65 28.84 48.74
C GLU A 37 -41.16 27.62 49.54
N PRO A 38 -42.38 27.08 49.31
CA PRO A 38 -42.86 25.93 50.07
C PRO A 38 -42.07 24.65 49.80
N LEU A 39 -41.58 24.46 48.57
CA LEU A 39 -40.76 23.30 48.19
C LEU A 39 -39.41 23.32 48.91
N LEU A 40 -38.74 24.48 48.94
CA LEU A 40 -37.45 24.63 49.61
C LEU A 40 -37.59 24.43 51.12
N ARG A 41 -38.60 25.03 51.75
CA ARG A 41 -38.85 24.84 53.19
C ARG A 41 -39.09 23.37 53.53
N THR A 42 -39.81 22.65 52.67
CA THR A 42 -40.10 21.22 52.87
C THR A 42 -38.83 20.38 52.76
N ALA A 43 -38.06 20.57 51.69
CA ALA A 43 -36.83 19.81 51.45
C ALA A 43 -35.77 20.06 52.54
N ILE A 44 -35.60 21.31 52.98
CA ILE A 44 -34.71 21.65 54.09
C ILE A 44 -35.22 21.04 55.39
N GLY A 45 -36.53 21.10 55.66
CA GLY A 45 -37.14 20.49 56.84
C GLY A 45 -36.90 18.98 56.92
N VAL A 46 -37.06 18.27 55.80
CA VAL A 46 -36.79 16.83 55.70
C VAL A 46 -35.30 16.54 55.88
N THR A 47 -34.43 17.30 55.23
CA THR A 47 -32.97 17.11 55.32
C THR A 47 -32.46 17.33 56.74
N ASN A 48 -32.93 18.37 57.42
CA ASN A 48 -32.59 18.64 58.81
C ASN A 48 -33.03 17.49 59.72
N ARG A 49 -34.24 16.97 59.55
CA ARG A 49 -34.71 15.79 60.32
C ARG A 49 -33.92 14.53 60.00
N ALA A 50 -33.59 14.30 58.73
CA ALA A 50 -32.78 13.17 58.32
C ALA A 50 -31.37 13.23 58.91
N SER A 51 -30.78 14.43 59.01
CA SER A 51 -29.46 14.61 59.64
C SER A 51 -29.44 14.29 61.13
N MET A 52 -30.59 14.40 61.81
CA MET A 52 -30.75 13.97 63.21
C MET A 52 -30.82 12.45 63.36
N LEU A 53 -31.11 11.71 62.29
CA LEU A 53 -31.06 10.24 62.27
C LEU A 53 -29.61 9.78 62.10
N GLN A 54 -28.80 9.92 63.15
CA GLN A 54 -27.44 9.37 63.14
C GLN A 54 -27.51 7.84 63.18
N PRO A 55 -26.90 7.13 62.22
CA PRO A 55 -26.84 5.67 62.26
C PRO A 55 -26.06 5.24 63.51
N ASN A 56 -26.54 4.18 64.19
CA ASN A 56 -25.89 3.64 65.39
C ASN A 56 -24.38 3.42 65.11
N PRO A 57 -23.47 4.01 65.91
CA PRO A 57 -22.03 3.92 65.66
C PRO A 57 -21.52 2.48 65.60
N GLU A 58 -22.11 1.56 66.39
CA GLU A 58 -21.77 0.14 66.31
C GLU A 58 -22.17 -0.50 64.98
N PHE A 59 -23.34 -0.14 64.45
CA PHE A 59 -23.81 -0.64 63.16
C PHE A 59 -22.90 -0.15 62.02
N LYS A 60 -22.48 1.11 62.07
CA LYS A 60 -21.54 1.69 61.10
C LYS A 60 -20.19 0.99 61.14
N ALA A 61 -19.64 0.74 62.34
CA ALA A 61 -18.38 0.03 62.51
C ALA A 61 -18.46 -1.42 62.00
N ARG A 62 -19.50 -2.17 62.37
CA ARG A 62 -19.70 -3.56 61.92
C ARG A 62 -19.90 -3.66 60.42
N THR A 63 -20.64 -2.74 59.82
CA THR A 63 -20.87 -2.71 58.37
C THR A 63 -19.60 -2.36 57.61
N GLY A 64 -18.81 -1.38 58.10
CA GLY A 64 -17.52 -1.04 57.52
C GLY A 64 -16.56 -2.23 57.48
N MET A 65 -16.45 -2.96 58.60
CA MET A 65 -15.64 -4.18 58.68
C MET A 65 -16.10 -5.26 57.69
N ARG A 66 -17.42 -5.46 57.54
CA ARG A 66 -17.98 -6.43 56.58
C ARG A 66 -17.70 -6.06 55.13
N ILE A 67 -17.86 -4.78 54.78
CA ILE A 67 -17.58 -4.28 53.41
C ILE A 67 -16.09 -4.43 53.10
N GLN A 68 -15.22 -4.06 54.04
CA GLN A 68 -13.77 -4.16 53.86
C GLN A 68 -13.33 -5.62 53.70
N ALA A 69 -13.87 -6.53 54.51
CA ALA A 69 -13.60 -7.97 54.38
C ALA A 69 -14.09 -8.52 53.03
N ALA A 70 -15.27 -8.11 52.56
CA ALA A 70 -15.79 -8.51 51.25
C ALA A 70 -14.94 -7.98 50.09
N LEU A 71 -14.45 -6.75 50.18
CA LEU A 71 -13.52 -6.16 49.19
C LEU A 71 -12.17 -6.89 49.18
N GLN A 72 -11.61 -7.19 50.35
CA GLN A 72 -10.35 -7.93 50.46
C GLN A 72 -10.48 -9.35 49.91
N TYR A 73 -11.59 -10.02 50.21
CA TYR A 73 -11.90 -11.33 49.63
C TYR A 73 -12.05 -11.26 48.10
N ALA A 74 -12.74 -10.26 47.56
CA ALA A 74 -12.86 -10.04 46.13
C ALA A 74 -11.54 -9.72 45.42
N VAL A 75 -10.60 -9.06 46.11
CA VAL A 75 -9.25 -8.78 45.59
C VAL A 75 -8.36 -10.02 45.63
N GLN A 76 -8.37 -10.79 46.72
CA GLN A 76 -7.59 -12.02 46.84
C GLN A 76 -8.08 -13.13 45.91
N GLN A 77 -9.38 -13.16 45.61
CA GLN A 77 -9.97 -14.11 44.67
C GLN A 77 -9.96 -13.65 43.22
N ARG A 78 -9.32 -12.51 42.88
CA ARG A 78 -9.00 -12.26 41.47
C ARG A 78 -7.90 -13.25 41.07
N PRO A 79 -8.18 -14.24 40.20
CA PRO A 79 -7.09 -15.02 39.62
C PRO A 79 -6.15 -14.02 38.94
N ALA A 80 -4.84 -14.18 39.13
CA ALA A 80 -3.82 -13.31 38.55
C ALA A 80 -4.15 -13.05 37.07
N GLU A 81 -4.63 -11.84 36.77
CA GLU A 81 -4.93 -11.42 35.41
C GLU A 81 -3.61 -11.47 34.64
N LYS A 82 -3.49 -12.45 33.75
CA LYS A 82 -2.37 -12.56 32.81
C LYS A 82 -2.23 -11.23 32.08
N PRO A 83 -1.00 -10.67 31.95
CA PRO A 83 -0.83 -9.38 31.31
C PRO A 83 -1.35 -9.43 29.86
N SER A 84 -1.90 -8.29 29.45
CA SER A 84 -2.71 -8.09 28.26
C SER A 84 -2.04 -8.58 26.96
N ARG A 85 -2.79 -9.38 26.20
CA ARG A 85 -2.44 -9.91 24.87
C ARG A 85 -2.09 -8.84 23.81
N GLY A 86 -2.36 -7.56 24.06
CA GLY A 86 -2.11 -6.47 23.09
C GLY A 86 -0.65 -6.04 22.97
N PHE A 87 0.11 -5.99 24.07
CA PHE A 87 1.51 -5.54 24.05
C PHE A 87 2.48 -6.66 23.63
N ALA A 88 2.13 -7.92 23.88
CA ALA A 88 2.92 -9.07 23.45
C ALA A 88 2.83 -9.32 21.93
N TRP A 89 1.68 -9.03 21.30
CA TRP A 89 1.53 -9.19 19.85
C TRP A 89 2.38 -8.16 19.09
N GLN A 90 2.43 -6.91 19.58
CA GLN A 90 3.35 -5.89 19.07
C GLN A 90 4.83 -6.11 19.43
N ARG A 91 5.17 -7.06 20.30
CA ARG A 91 6.57 -7.47 20.49
C ARG A 91 6.93 -8.66 19.57
N SER A 92 5.95 -9.49 19.23
CA SER A 92 6.14 -10.71 18.44
C SER A 92 6.48 -10.42 16.97
N TRP A 93 5.79 -9.48 16.31
CA TRP A 93 6.16 -9.04 14.95
C TRP A 93 7.53 -8.34 14.90
N ALA A 94 7.93 -7.59 15.93
CA ALA A 94 9.23 -6.93 15.96
C ALA A 94 10.38 -7.95 16.05
N PHE A 95 10.23 -8.99 16.88
CA PHE A 95 11.15 -10.12 16.93
C PHE A 95 11.11 -10.96 15.65
N ALA A 96 9.93 -11.17 15.05
CA ALA A 96 9.83 -11.86 13.77
C ALA A 96 10.51 -11.07 12.64
N LEU A 97 10.32 -9.76 12.58
CA LEU A 97 10.94 -8.88 11.59
C LEU A 97 12.45 -8.77 11.79
N THR A 98 12.94 -8.71 13.03
CA THR A 98 14.39 -8.74 13.30
C THR A 98 15.00 -10.12 13.03
N ALA A 99 14.31 -11.21 13.35
CA ALA A 99 14.75 -12.56 12.99
C ALA A 99 14.77 -12.77 11.47
N VAL A 100 13.76 -12.30 10.75
CA VAL A 100 13.72 -12.30 9.28
C VAL A 100 14.82 -11.39 8.71
N ALA A 101 15.03 -10.19 9.26
CA ALA A 101 16.10 -9.31 8.82
C ALA A 101 17.49 -9.92 9.08
N LEU A 102 17.70 -10.57 10.22
CA LEU A 102 18.94 -11.29 10.55
C LEU A 102 19.14 -12.54 9.69
N LEU A 103 18.06 -13.27 9.35
CA LEU A 103 18.10 -14.36 8.38
C LEU A 103 18.43 -13.85 6.98
N LEU A 104 17.80 -12.75 6.55
CA LEU A 104 18.08 -12.12 5.26
C LEU A 104 19.51 -11.56 5.21
N PHE A 105 20.00 -10.92 6.28
CA PHE A 105 21.36 -10.38 6.38
C PHE A 105 22.43 -11.47 6.49
N SER A 106 22.17 -12.56 7.22
CA SER A 106 23.06 -13.73 7.24
C SER A 106 23.05 -14.51 5.91
N SER A 107 22.03 -14.29 5.08
CA SER A 107 21.91 -14.84 3.71
C SER A 107 22.49 -13.93 2.62
N VAL A 108 22.98 -12.72 2.91
CA VAL A 108 23.56 -11.85 1.85
C VAL A 108 24.80 -12.49 1.23
N GLY A 109 25.52 -13.34 1.97
CA GLY A 109 26.60 -14.17 1.43
C GLY A 109 26.15 -15.33 0.54
N THR A 110 24.94 -15.87 0.74
CA THR A 110 24.43 -17.00 -0.05
C THR A 110 23.79 -16.54 -1.37
N ALA A 111 23.30 -15.30 -1.45
CA ALA A 111 22.73 -14.75 -2.68
C ALA A 111 23.74 -14.74 -3.85
N PHE A 112 24.98 -14.29 -3.60
CA PHE A 112 26.06 -14.30 -4.60
C PHE A 112 26.52 -15.72 -4.95
N ALA A 113 26.56 -16.64 -3.99
CA ALA A 113 26.89 -18.04 -4.28
C ALA A 113 25.77 -18.75 -5.07
N SER A 114 24.51 -18.36 -4.86
CA SER A 114 23.36 -18.98 -5.52
C SER A 114 23.21 -18.60 -6.99
N SER A 115 23.79 -17.48 -7.46
CA SER A 115 23.62 -17.05 -8.87
C SER A 115 24.28 -18.02 -9.85
N GLU A 116 25.36 -18.68 -9.43
CA GLU A 116 26.06 -19.70 -10.21
C GLU A 116 25.49 -21.11 -9.98
N ALA A 117 24.49 -21.27 -9.10
CA ALA A 117 24.01 -22.59 -8.74
C ALA A 117 23.35 -23.31 -9.93
N LEU A 118 23.68 -24.59 -10.10
CA LEU A 118 23.13 -25.47 -11.14
C LEU A 118 21.85 -26.18 -10.67
N PRO A 119 21.00 -26.70 -11.59
CA PRO A 119 19.70 -27.28 -11.25
C PRO A 119 19.70 -28.39 -10.19
N ASP A 120 20.81 -29.11 -10.04
CA ASP A 120 21.00 -30.21 -9.10
C ASP A 120 21.61 -29.78 -7.75
N GLU A 121 21.97 -28.51 -7.60
CA GLU A 121 22.61 -28.01 -6.40
C GLU A 121 21.61 -27.52 -5.34
N PRO A 122 21.94 -27.63 -4.03
CA PRO A 122 21.04 -27.25 -2.94
C PRO A 122 20.62 -25.77 -2.95
N LEU A 123 21.43 -24.88 -3.52
CA LEU A 123 21.15 -23.44 -3.57
C LEU A 123 20.31 -23.02 -4.80
N TYR A 124 20.00 -23.93 -5.72
CA TYR A 124 19.20 -23.62 -6.91
C TYR A 124 17.79 -23.10 -6.60
N PRO A 125 17.05 -23.61 -5.59
CA PRO A 125 15.76 -23.01 -5.20
C PRO A 125 15.91 -21.55 -4.76
N VAL A 126 17.02 -21.18 -4.13
CA VAL A 126 17.32 -19.79 -3.73
C VAL A 126 17.57 -18.93 -4.97
N LYS A 127 18.31 -19.44 -5.97
CA LYS A 127 18.50 -18.79 -7.27
C LYS A 127 17.17 -18.47 -7.94
N LEU A 128 16.26 -19.44 -8.01
CA LEU A 128 14.95 -19.23 -8.62
C LEU A 128 14.14 -18.20 -7.84
N ALA A 129 14.17 -18.23 -6.52
CA ALA A 129 13.46 -17.25 -5.70
C ALA A 129 13.99 -15.82 -5.93
N THR A 130 15.31 -15.62 -6.00
CA THR A 130 15.89 -14.30 -6.25
C THR A 130 15.61 -13.80 -7.67
N GLU A 131 15.62 -14.69 -8.67
CA GLU A 131 15.20 -14.39 -10.05
C GLU A 131 13.72 -13.94 -10.10
N GLN A 132 12.82 -14.65 -9.39
CA GLN A 132 11.40 -14.30 -9.32
C GLN A 132 11.15 -12.96 -8.61
N VAL A 133 11.89 -12.67 -7.55
CA VAL A 133 11.84 -11.36 -6.89
C VAL A 133 12.29 -10.28 -7.87
N THR A 134 13.38 -10.50 -8.59
CA THR A 134 13.88 -9.53 -9.60
C THR A 134 12.83 -9.29 -10.70
N LEU A 135 12.15 -10.35 -11.17
CA LEU A 135 11.03 -10.25 -12.11
C LEU A 135 9.85 -9.46 -11.54
N ALA A 136 9.52 -9.65 -10.26
CA ALA A 136 8.42 -8.93 -9.59
C ALA A 136 8.70 -7.41 -9.51
N PHE A 137 9.97 -7.00 -9.44
CA PHE A 137 10.38 -5.59 -9.46
C PHE A 137 10.58 -5.03 -10.89
N ALA A 138 10.46 -5.84 -11.95
CA ALA A 138 10.51 -5.39 -13.33
C ALA A 138 9.17 -4.79 -13.78
N PHE A 139 8.90 -3.55 -13.37
CA PHE A 139 7.60 -2.90 -13.61
C PHE A 139 7.33 -2.51 -15.07
N SER A 140 8.37 -2.28 -15.88
CA SER A 140 8.24 -1.93 -17.29
C SER A 140 8.29 -3.18 -18.17
N GLU A 141 7.51 -3.22 -19.24
CA GLU A 141 7.54 -4.36 -20.17
C GLU A 141 8.91 -4.50 -20.86
N GLU A 142 9.64 -3.40 -21.10
CA GLU A 142 11.02 -3.47 -21.62
C GLU A 142 11.97 -4.18 -20.65
N ASN A 143 11.87 -3.87 -19.35
CA ASN A 143 12.68 -4.56 -18.35
C ASN A 143 12.30 -6.04 -18.24
N LYS A 144 11.00 -6.37 -18.39
CA LYS A 144 10.55 -7.77 -18.43
C LYS A 144 11.10 -8.51 -19.64
N VAL A 145 11.06 -7.91 -20.84
CA VAL A 145 11.68 -8.49 -22.04
C VAL A 145 13.15 -8.78 -21.80
N ALA A 146 13.90 -7.79 -21.30
CA ALA A 146 15.32 -7.95 -21.05
C ALA A 146 15.62 -9.03 -20.01
N LEU A 147 14.86 -9.07 -18.93
CA LEU A 147 15.07 -10.03 -17.85
C LEU A 147 14.68 -11.46 -18.27
N HIS A 148 13.55 -11.64 -18.95
CA HIS A 148 13.17 -12.95 -19.50
C HIS A 148 14.19 -13.46 -20.53
N ALA A 149 14.71 -12.59 -21.40
CA ALA A 149 15.78 -12.95 -22.34
C ALA A 149 17.07 -13.38 -21.62
N GLN A 150 17.49 -12.67 -20.57
CA GLN A 150 18.67 -13.05 -19.78
C GLN A 150 18.47 -14.38 -19.04
N LEU A 151 17.28 -14.61 -18.47
CA LEU A 151 16.98 -15.88 -17.82
C LEU A 151 16.94 -17.03 -18.83
N ALA A 152 16.43 -16.80 -20.04
CA ALA A 152 16.49 -17.78 -21.12
C ALA A 152 17.94 -18.15 -21.47
N GLU A 153 18.83 -17.15 -21.63
CA GLU A 153 20.26 -17.39 -21.86
C GLU A 153 20.89 -18.27 -20.75
N LYS A 154 20.63 -17.94 -19.48
CA LYS A 154 21.11 -18.76 -18.35
C LYS A 154 20.57 -20.19 -18.37
N ARG A 155 19.29 -20.38 -18.69
CA ARG A 155 18.69 -21.72 -18.75
C ARG A 155 19.31 -22.55 -19.89
N ALA A 156 19.65 -21.94 -21.02
CA ALA A 156 20.36 -22.63 -22.10
C ALA A 156 21.76 -23.10 -21.68
N GLU A 157 22.49 -22.27 -20.92
CA GLU A 157 23.79 -22.63 -20.36
C GLU A 157 23.69 -23.75 -19.31
N GLU A 158 22.70 -23.68 -18.41
CA GLU A 158 22.44 -24.75 -17.43
C GLU A 158 22.10 -26.07 -18.12
N ILE A 159 21.30 -26.03 -19.19
CA ILE A 159 21.01 -27.21 -20.03
C ILE A 159 22.30 -27.77 -20.62
N ALA A 160 23.20 -26.91 -21.13
CA ALA A 160 24.47 -27.34 -21.70
C ALA A 160 25.35 -28.09 -20.68
N VAL A 161 25.40 -27.59 -19.44
CA VAL A 161 26.13 -28.27 -18.36
C VAL A 161 25.47 -29.61 -18.00
N MET A 162 24.15 -29.61 -17.75
CA MET A 162 23.42 -30.84 -17.38
C MET A 162 23.45 -31.90 -18.49
N ALA A 163 23.42 -31.48 -19.75
CA ALA A 163 23.51 -32.38 -20.90
C ALA A 163 24.88 -33.07 -20.98
N ARG A 164 25.97 -32.32 -20.76
CA ARG A 164 27.34 -32.86 -20.72
C ARG A 164 27.55 -33.85 -19.57
N GLU A 165 26.89 -33.62 -18.45
CA GLU A 165 26.95 -34.49 -17.27
C GLU A 165 25.97 -35.67 -17.33
N GLY A 166 25.18 -35.79 -18.40
CA GLY A 166 24.23 -36.89 -18.57
C GLY A 166 22.97 -36.82 -17.69
N LYS A 167 22.70 -35.66 -17.09
CA LYS A 167 21.62 -35.42 -16.12
C LYS A 167 20.27 -35.18 -16.81
N THR A 168 19.71 -36.25 -17.38
CA THR A 168 18.49 -36.21 -18.23
C THR A 168 17.32 -35.45 -17.60
N ASP A 169 16.95 -35.75 -16.36
CA ASP A 169 15.77 -35.14 -15.71
C ASP A 169 15.92 -33.61 -15.58
N TYR A 170 17.12 -33.17 -15.22
CA TYR A 170 17.46 -31.75 -15.12
C TYR A 170 17.48 -31.08 -16.49
N VAL A 171 17.96 -31.75 -17.55
CA VAL A 171 17.88 -31.22 -18.92
C VAL A 171 16.43 -30.97 -19.33
N VAL A 172 15.55 -31.96 -19.14
CA VAL A 172 14.13 -31.87 -19.54
C VAL A 172 13.41 -30.77 -18.74
N ALA A 173 13.60 -30.74 -17.42
CA ALA A 173 13.01 -29.73 -16.55
C ALA A 173 13.49 -28.32 -16.92
N THR A 174 14.78 -28.17 -17.23
CA THR A 174 15.39 -26.87 -17.56
C THR A 174 14.99 -26.41 -18.97
N ALA A 175 14.85 -27.33 -19.94
CA ALA A 175 14.33 -27.03 -21.28
C ALA A 175 12.88 -26.50 -21.25
N THR A 176 12.06 -27.03 -20.35
CA THR A 176 10.70 -26.51 -20.12
C THR A 176 10.74 -25.08 -19.59
N ARG A 177 11.63 -24.79 -18.64
CA ARG A 177 11.81 -23.44 -18.10
C ARG A 177 12.36 -22.47 -19.13
N LEU A 178 13.32 -22.89 -19.95
CA LEU A 178 13.82 -22.11 -21.07
C LEU A 178 12.68 -21.69 -22.01
N SER A 179 11.86 -22.66 -22.44
CA SER A 179 10.70 -22.40 -23.30
C SER A 179 9.75 -21.37 -22.69
N HIS A 180 9.45 -21.51 -21.39
CA HIS A 180 8.63 -20.55 -20.67
C HIS A 180 9.23 -19.14 -20.66
N GLN A 181 10.54 -18.99 -20.41
CA GLN A 181 11.19 -17.68 -20.42
C GLN A 181 11.14 -17.03 -21.82
N MET A 182 11.33 -17.81 -22.88
CA MET A 182 11.22 -17.32 -24.26
C MET A 182 9.79 -16.85 -24.58
N GLU A 183 8.77 -17.63 -24.19
CA GLU A 183 7.37 -17.25 -24.38
C GLU A 183 7.00 -15.97 -23.62
N GLN A 184 7.47 -15.82 -22.37
CA GLN A 184 7.23 -14.61 -21.59
C GLN A 184 7.93 -13.39 -22.18
N ALA A 185 9.14 -13.54 -22.72
CA ALA A 185 9.84 -12.47 -23.42
C ALA A 185 9.04 -11.98 -24.64
N GLU A 186 8.55 -12.90 -25.48
CA GLU A 186 7.67 -12.55 -26.61
C GLU A 186 6.36 -11.92 -26.17
N PHE A 187 5.76 -12.42 -25.10
CA PHE A 187 4.53 -11.87 -24.55
C PHE A 187 4.72 -10.42 -24.10
N SER A 188 5.81 -10.11 -23.41
CA SER A 188 6.13 -8.72 -23.02
C SER A 188 6.47 -7.83 -24.21
N VAL A 189 7.05 -8.35 -25.30
CA VAL A 189 7.20 -7.59 -26.57
C VAL A 189 5.82 -7.24 -27.14
N ARG A 190 4.90 -8.20 -27.24
CA ARG A 190 3.53 -7.93 -27.71
C ARG A 190 2.80 -6.93 -26.81
N ALA A 191 3.02 -7.00 -25.50
CA ALA A 191 2.45 -6.04 -24.55
C ALA A 191 3.01 -4.61 -24.77
N LEU A 192 4.28 -4.46 -25.14
CA LEU A 192 4.84 -3.17 -25.57
C LEU A 192 4.17 -2.66 -26.84
N GLU A 193 4.05 -3.50 -27.86
CA GLU A 193 3.40 -3.16 -29.14
C GLU A 193 1.95 -2.69 -28.92
N MET A 194 1.19 -3.38 -28.06
CA MET A 194 -0.18 -2.99 -27.73
C MET A 194 -0.26 -1.65 -26.99
N LYS A 195 0.67 -1.39 -26.05
CA LYS A 195 0.74 -0.10 -25.34
C LYS A 195 1.06 1.04 -26.30
N GLU A 196 1.97 0.82 -27.24
CA GLU A 196 2.31 1.79 -28.28
C GLU A 196 1.14 2.06 -29.22
N ALA A 197 0.46 1.02 -29.70
CA ALA A 197 -0.71 1.15 -30.56
C ALA A 197 -1.84 1.93 -29.86
N ALA A 198 -2.10 1.65 -28.58
CA ALA A 198 -3.08 2.39 -27.78
C ALA A 198 -2.69 3.87 -27.60
N GLN A 199 -1.41 4.15 -27.37
CA GLN A 199 -0.90 5.50 -27.23
C GLN A 199 -1.01 6.28 -28.56
N GLN A 200 -0.66 5.66 -29.68
CA GLN A 200 -0.83 6.27 -31.01
C GLN A 200 -2.31 6.50 -31.34
N ALA A 201 -3.20 5.55 -31.02
CA ALA A 201 -4.63 5.70 -31.22
C ALA A 201 -5.20 6.87 -30.40
N SER A 202 -4.80 7.01 -29.13
CA SER A 202 -5.24 8.13 -28.28
C SER A 202 -4.72 9.49 -28.77
N ILE A 203 -3.49 9.56 -29.30
CA ILE A 203 -2.93 10.76 -29.94
C ILE A 203 -3.73 11.10 -31.20
N ALA A 204 -3.99 10.12 -32.07
CA ALA A 204 -4.78 10.32 -33.29
C ALA A 204 -6.21 10.81 -33.00
N VAL A 205 -6.86 10.26 -31.99
CA VAL A 205 -8.20 10.71 -31.53
C VAL A 205 -8.13 12.15 -31.01
N SER A 206 -7.09 12.50 -30.24
CA SER A 206 -6.91 13.86 -29.72
C SER A 206 -6.68 14.88 -30.84
N LEU A 207 -5.88 14.53 -31.86
CA LEU A 207 -5.62 15.37 -33.03
C LEU A 207 -6.86 15.54 -33.91
N ARG A 208 -7.73 14.53 -34.00
CA ARG A 208 -8.98 14.62 -34.77
C ARG A 208 -10.01 15.52 -34.09
N LYS A 209 -9.98 15.61 -32.75
CA LYS A 209 -10.92 16.45 -31.98
C LYS A 209 -10.59 17.95 -32.05
N THR A 210 -9.36 18.31 -32.41
CA THR A 210 -8.90 19.71 -32.57
C THR A 210 -9.00 20.25 -33.99
N GLN A 211 -9.43 19.45 -34.97
CA GLN A 211 -9.61 19.93 -36.34
C GLN A 211 -10.93 20.74 -36.44
N PRO A 212 -10.89 22.06 -36.71
CA PRO A 212 -12.12 22.84 -36.89
C PRO A 212 -12.87 22.31 -38.11
N ALA A 213 -14.19 22.22 -38.01
CA ALA A 213 -15.06 21.93 -39.16
C ALA A 213 -14.69 22.87 -40.34
N PRO A 214 -14.73 22.40 -41.60
CA PRO A 214 -14.38 23.24 -42.74
C PRO A 214 -15.31 24.45 -42.74
N ALA A 215 -14.72 25.63 -42.54
CA ALA A 215 -15.43 26.89 -42.53
C ALA A 215 -16.13 27.06 -43.88
N MET A 216 -17.46 27.01 -43.86
CA MET A 216 -18.26 27.50 -44.98
C MET A 216 -17.87 28.94 -45.25
N THR A 217 -17.46 29.18 -46.48
CA THR A 217 -17.00 30.46 -46.99
C THR A 217 -18.17 31.43 -47.06
N ALA A 218 -18.08 32.57 -46.37
CA ALA A 218 -18.83 33.78 -46.69
C ALA A 218 -18.09 35.02 -46.13
N PRO A 219 -18.16 36.18 -46.80
CA PRO A 219 -17.09 37.17 -46.82
C PRO A 219 -17.26 38.29 -45.78
N ALA A 220 -16.14 38.99 -45.57
CA ALA A 220 -15.94 40.13 -44.67
C ALA A 220 -16.97 41.27 -44.83
N PRO A 221 -17.01 42.19 -43.84
CA PRO A 221 -16.39 43.48 -44.16
C PRO A 221 -15.47 44.02 -43.08
N ALA A 222 -14.61 44.91 -43.56
CA ALA A 222 -13.54 45.61 -42.89
C ALA A 222 -14.01 46.57 -41.80
N SER A 223 -13.14 46.84 -40.83
CA SER A 223 -12.72 48.21 -40.45
C SER A 223 -11.49 48.18 -39.56
N THR A 224 -10.39 48.70 -40.11
CA THR A 224 -9.22 49.34 -39.48
C THR A 224 -9.71 50.33 -38.39
N THR A 225 -9.09 50.54 -37.23
CA THR A 225 -7.80 51.23 -37.04
C THR A 225 -7.47 51.20 -35.53
N GLN A 226 -6.21 50.90 -35.19
CA GLN A 226 -5.54 51.11 -33.89
C GLN A 226 -5.07 52.58 -33.72
N PRO A 227 -4.24 53.00 -32.75
CA PRO A 227 -3.98 52.56 -31.35
C PRO A 227 -3.91 53.76 -30.35
N GLU A 228 -3.92 53.53 -29.02
CA GLU A 228 -3.20 54.42 -28.09
C GLU A 228 -2.72 53.68 -26.81
N GLU A 229 -1.58 54.12 -26.32
CA GLU A 229 -0.59 53.47 -25.46
C GLU A 229 -0.50 54.15 -24.08
N ALA A 230 0.17 53.46 -23.13
CA ALA A 230 0.68 53.94 -21.83
C ALA A 230 -0.32 53.88 -20.63
N ALA A 231 0.05 53.49 -19.40
CA ALA A 231 1.36 53.32 -18.78
C ALA A 231 1.32 52.38 -17.55
N ALA A 232 2.46 51.73 -17.33
CA ALA A 232 3.19 51.55 -16.06
C ALA A 232 2.54 50.91 -14.80
N GLY A 233 3.19 49.83 -14.34
CA GLY A 233 3.68 49.76 -12.95
C GLY A 233 3.46 48.44 -12.19
N GLY A 234 4.54 47.70 -11.91
CA GLY A 234 4.58 46.73 -10.79
C GLY A 234 5.33 45.42 -11.05
N ALA A 235 6.61 45.37 -10.65
CA ALA A 235 7.50 44.20 -10.67
C ALA A 235 7.17 43.18 -9.53
N PRO A 236 8.06 42.22 -9.20
CA PRO A 236 8.51 41.02 -9.93
C PRO A 236 8.18 39.73 -9.13
N GLN A 237 8.11 38.53 -9.73
CA GLN A 237 8.64 37.30 -9.10
C GLN A 237 8.49 36.01 -9.94
N ALA A 238 9.60 35.26 -9.87
CA ALA A 238 9.72 33.80 -9.79
C ALA A 238 9.42 32.95 -11.04
N ALA A 239 10.55 32.52 -11.62
CA ALA A 239 10.73 31.34 -12.45
C ALA A 239 9.83 30.15 -12.04
N GLY A 240 8.86 29.87 -12.89
CA GLY A 240 8.28 28.55 -13.04
C GLY A 240 8.81 27.98 -14.35
N GLU A 241 9.79 27.09 -14.26
CA GLU A 241 10.29 26.31 -15.39
C GLU A 241 9.13 25.46 -15.92
N LYS A 242 8.42 25.97 -16.92
CA LYS A 242 7.47 25.21 -17.72
C LYS A 242 8.28 24.17 -18.49
N THR A 243 8.44 22.99 -17.90
CA THR A 243 8.82 21.79 -18.64
C THR A 243 7.72 21.56 -19.66
N THR A 244 7.99 22.03 -20.88
CA THR A 244 7.06 21.87 -22.01
C THR A 244 7.13 20.39 -22.36
N PRO A 245 6.01 19.65 -22.39
CA PRO A 245 6.05 18.26 -22.83
C PRO A 245 6.64 18.21 -24.25
N PRO A 246 7.53 17.24 -24.54
CA PRO A 246 8.12 17.11 -25.87
C PRO A 246 7.02 16.98 -26.93
N PRO A 247 7.25 17.48 -28.16
CA PRO A 247 6.26 17.40 -29.23
C PRO A 247 5.85 15.94 -29.47
N ALA A 248 4.55 15.71 -29.69
CA ALA A 248 3.95 14.36 -29.74
C ALA A 248 4.61 13.40 -30.77
N THR A 249 5.27 13.94 -31.78
CA THR A 249 6.07 13.22 -32.77
C THR A 249 7.36 12.59 -32.20
N ASP A 250 8.01 13.22 -31.22
CA ASP A 250 9.24 12.70 -30.60
C ASP A 250 8.95 11.55 -29.62
N VAL A 251 7.79 11.58 -28.96
CA VAL A 251 7.37 10.52 -28.04
C VAL A 251 6.99 9.24 -28.81
N ALA A 252 6.29 9.37 -29.94
CA ALA A 252 5.93 8.24 -30.78
C ALA A 252 7.15 7.58 -31.44
N THR A 253 8.15 8.35 -31.85
CA THR A 253 9.41 7.82 -32.39
C THR A 253 10.29 7.20 -31.31
N ALA A 254 10.32 7.75 -30.09
CA ALA A 254 11.05 7.15 -28.98
C ALA A 254 10.44 5.80 -28.53
N ALA A 255 9.11 5.70 -28.50
CA ALA A 255 8.41 4.45 -28.21
C ALA A 255 8.72 3.40 -29.29
N PHE A 256 8.51 3.71 -30.57
CA PHE A 256 8.81 2.78 -31.66
C PHE A 256 10.25 2.21 -31.61
N ARG A 257 11.24 3.05 -31.29
CA ARG A 257 12.64 2.59 -31.10
C ARG A 257 12.80 1.61 -29.94
N LYS A 258 12.01 1.74 -28.88
CA LYS A 258 12.05 0.89 -27.69
C LYS A 258 11.50 -0.51 -28.00
N THR A 259 10.39 -0.59 -28.74
CA THR A 259 9.84 -1.90 -29.16
C THR A 259 10.75 -2.61 -30.16
N GLU A 260 11.34 -1.91 -31.14
CA GLU A 260 12.31 -2.54 -32.05
C GLU A 260 13.53 -3.08 -31.31
N ARG A 261 14.10 -2.33 -30.35
CA ARG A 261 15.19 -2.82 -29.49
C ARG A 261 14.78 -4.06 -28.70
N ALA A 262 13.58 -4.07 -28.14
CA ALA A 262 13.06 -5.23 -27.41
C ALA A 262 12.96 -6.47 -28.31
N ARG A 263 12.47 -6.31 -29.54
CA ARG A 263 12.39 -7.40 -30.53
C ARG A 263 13.78 -7.91 -30.94
N GLU A 264 14.72 -7.00 -31.21
CA GLU A 264 16.10 -7.35 -31.54
C GLU A 264 16.77 -8.12 -30.39
N LEU A 265 16.54 -7.70 -29.14
CA LEU A 265 17.06 -8.37 -27.96
C LEU A 265 16.54 -9.81 -27.84
N VAL A 266 15.23 -10.03 -27.99
CA VAL A 266 14.64 -11.38 -27.97
C VAL A 266 15.20 -12.23 -29.10
N LYS A 267 15.29 -11.69 -30.32
CA LYS A 267 15.85 -12.41 -31.47
C LYS A 267 17.31 -12.81 -31.24
N SER A 268 18.12 -11.89 -30.72
CA SER A 268 19.52 -12.15 -30.39
C SER A 268 19.65 -13.21 -29.29
N SER A 269 18.84 -13.11 -28.23
CA SER A 269 18.83 -14.09 -27.14
C SER A 269 18.42 -15.48 -27.62
N THR A 270 17.33 -15.58 -28.39
CA THR A 270 16.87 -16.83 -28.99
C THR A 270 17.94 -17.46 -29.86
N ALA A 271 18.63 -16.68 -30.70
CA ALA A 271 19.71 -17.20 -31.54
C ALA A 271 20.87 -17.78 -30.71
N LYS A 272 21.28 -17.10 -29.63
CA LYS A 272 22.30 -17.63 -28.70
C LYS A 272 21.83 -18.92 -28.03
N ASN A 273 20.59 -18.96 -27.54
CA ASN A 273 20.02 -20.13 -26.89
C ASN A 273 20.04 -21.33 -27.82
N ILE A 274 19.59 -21.17 -29.06
CA ILE A 274 19.63 -22.23 -30.08
C ILE A 274 21.06 -22.70 -30.31
N ALA A 275 22.02 -21.78 -30.50
CA ALA A 275 23.42 -22.14 -30.74
C ALA A 275 24.01 -22.96 -29.58
N VAL A 276 23.68 -22.61 -28.33
CA VAL A 276 24.09 -23.37 -27.14
C VAL A 276 23.48 -24.76 -27.16
N LEU A 277 22.17 -24.88 -27.40
CA LEU A 277 21.46 -26.16 -27.42
C LEU A 277 21.94 -27.09 -28.54
N GLU A 278 22.14 -26.56 -29.75
CA GLU A 278 22.68 -27.31 -30.88
C GLU A 278 24.11 -27.80 -30.59
N GLY A 279 24.93 -26.97 -29.93
CA GLY A 279 26.29 -27.32 -29.55
C GLY A 279 26.40 -28.47 -28.53
N VAL A 280 25.34 -28.76 -27.77
CA VAL A 280 25.33 -29.87 -26.79
C VAL A 280 24.42 -31.03 -27.19
N LEU A 281 23.68 -30.91 -28.30
CA LEU A 281 22.67 -31.89 -28.70
C LEU A 281 23.24 -33.30 -28.90
N GLU A 282 24.46 -33.40 -29.45
CA GLU A 282 25.13 -34.68 -29.65
C GLU A 282 25.56 -35.33 -28.33
N GLN A 283 26.01 -34.52 -27.37
CA GLN A 283 26.48 -34.94 -26.05
C GLN A 283 25.33 -35.26 -25.08
N ALA A 284 24.13 -34.73 -25.34
CA ALA A 284 22.97 -34.92 -24.50
C ALA A 284 22.51 -36.40 -24.49
N PRO A 285 22.02 -36.91 -23.34
CA PRO A 285 21.38 -38.22 -23.25
C PRO A 285 20.27 -38.39 -24.28
N SER A 286 20.14 -39.59 -24.85
CA SER A 286 19.13 -39.90 -25.87
C SER A 286 17.70 -39.56 -25.42
N ALA A 287 17.40 -39.77 -24.14
CA ALA A 287 16.11 -39.44 -23.53
C ALA A 287 15.84 -37.91 -23.41
N ALA A 288 16.88 -37.08 -23.39
CA ALA A 288 16.76 -35.63 -23.31
C ALA A 288 16.70 -34.94 -24.70
N LYS A 289 17.23 -35.58 -25.75
CA LYS A 289 17.26 -35.02 -27.12
C LYS A 289 15.88 -34.57 -27.64
N PRO A 290 14.75 -35.27 -27.39
CA PRO A 290 13.44 -34.81 -27.83
C PRO A 290 13.06 -33.44 -27.25
N ALA A 291 13.34 -33.21 -25.96
CA ALA A 291 13.06 -31.94 -25.30
C ALA A 291 13.90 -30.80 -25.91
N LEU A 292 15.20 -31.03 -26.14
CA LEU A 292 16.08 -30.03 -26.77
C LEU A 292 15.63 -29.70 -28.20
N ASN A 293 15.32 -30.73 -29.00
CA ASN A 293 14.83 -30.55 -30.36
C ASN A 293 13.50 -29.81 -30.41
N GLN A 294 12.61 -30.04 -29.44
CA GLN A 294 11.36 -29.30 -29.33
C GLN A 294 11.60 -27.80 -29.14
N VAL A 295 12.55 -27.42 -28.26
CA VAL A 295 12.90 -26.01 -28.06
C VAL A 295 13.53 -25.40 -29.31
N ILE A 296 14.51 -26.09 -29.90
CA ILE A 296 15.22 -25.62 -31.11
C ILE A 296 14.25 -25.43 -32.27
N ASN A 297 13.38 -26.40 -32.55
CA ASN A 297 12.46 -26.36 -33.68
C ASN A 297 11.36 -25.31 -33.52
N ARG A 298 10.96 -25.01 -32.28
CA ARG A 298 9.97 -23.96 -32.02
C ARG A 298 10.54 -22.55 -32.22
N ALA A 299 11.86 -22.42 -32.07
CA ALA A 299 12.55 -21.15 -32.09
C ALA A 299 13.11 -20.76 -33.47
N LYS A 300 13.10 -21.69 -34.43
CA LYS A 300 13.46 -21.48 -35.84
C LYS A 300 12.23 -21.12 -36.67
#